data_AF-A0A963PR80-F1
#
_entry.id   AF-A0A963PR80-F1
#
_cell.length_a   1.000
_cell.length_b   1.000
_cell.length_c   1.000
_cell.angle_alpha   90.00
_cell.angle_beta   90.00
_cell.angle_gamma   90.00
#
_symmetry.space_group_name_H-M   'P 1'
#
loop_
_entity.id
_entity.type
_entity.pdbx_description
1 polymer ?
#
loop_
_entity_poly.entity_id
_entity_poly.type
_entity_poly.pdbx_seq_one_letter_code
_entity_poly.pdbx_strand_id
1 'polypeptide(L)'
;MTTELSSRLRVIGAPPRDHLAEFAGDVRTGLTAHPKTLASKYLYDDTGSALFEQICELPEYYLTRAERAILERRADAIAEQLDGTTALVELGSGNSAKTRVLIDALLRRNGTLHYVPIDISPQILTRSAKELMRRRPGLE
;
A
#
# COMPACT_ATOMS: atom_id res chain seq x y z
N MET A 1 -16.98 -5.25 -5.81
CA MET A 1 -17.03 -5.90 -7.15
C MET A 1 -15.65 -6.48 -7.40
N THR A 2 -15.56 -7.76 -7.76
CA THR A 2 -14.26 -8.44 -8.00
C THR A 2 -13.92 -8.34 -9.48
N THR A 3 -12.71 -7.88 -9.79
CA THR A 3 -12.20 -7.81 -11.15
C THR A 3 -10.94 -8.66 -11.24
N GLU A 4 -10.98 -9.73 -12.03
CA GLU A 4 -9.79 -10.50 -12.39
C GLU A 4 -9.07 -9.78 -13.54
N LEU A 5 -7.81 -9.40 -13.30
CA LEU A 5 -6.96 -8.74 -14.29
C LEU A 5 -6.02 -9.73 -14.98
N SER A 6 -5.68 -10.84 -14.31
CA SER A 6 -4.97 -12.00 -14.85
C SER A 6 -5.14 -13.20 -13.92
N SER A 7 -4.62 -14.38 -14.30
CA SER A 7 -4.60 -15.57 -13.42
C SER A 7 -3.84 -15.38 -12.11
N ARG A 8 -3.01 -14.34 -12.01
CA ARG A 8 -2.15 -14.02 -10.87
C ARG A 8 -2.41 -12.62 -10.30
N LEU A 9 -3.51 -11.96 -10.67
CA LEU A 9 -3.86 -10.65 -10.13
C LEU A 9 -5.37 -10.47 -10.09
N ARG A 10 -5.89 -10.31 -8.87
CA ARG A 10 -7.30 -10.06 -8.60
C ARG A 10 -7.46 -8.80 -7.77
N VAL A 11 -8.36 -7.92 -8.21
CA VAL A 11 -8.75 -6.72 -7.47
C VAL A 11 -10.11 -6.98 -6.81
N ILE A 12 -10.14 -6.82 -5.48
CA ILE A 12 -11.36 -6.97 -4.69
C ILE A 12 -11.78 -5.58 -4.22
N GLY A 13 -12.79 -5.01 -4.85
CA GLY A 13 -13.38 -3.76 -4.38
C GLY A 13 -14.22 -3.99 -3.12
N ALA A 14 -14.11 -3.06 -2.17
CA ALA A 14 -14.99 -3.00 -0.99
C ALA A 14 -16.48 -2.96 -1.40
N PRO A 15 -17.41 -3.40 -0.54
CA PRO A 15 -18.83 -3.24 -0.79
C PRO A 15 -19.18 -1.77 -1.02
N PRO A 16 -20.17 -1.46 -1.88
CA PRO A 16 -20.54 -0.09 -2.19
C PRO A 16 -20.89 0.67 -0.90
N ARG A 17 -20.13 1.72 -0.64
CA ARG A 17 -20.44 2.73 0.38
C ARG A 17 -20.77 4.03 -0.34
N ASP A 18 -21.72 4.78 0.20
CA ASP A 18 -21.92 6.15 -0.26
C ASP A 18 -20.80 7.03 0.30
N HIS A 19 -19.65 6.99 -0.37
CA HIS A 19 -18.46 7.74 0.00
C HIS A 19 -18.71 9.25 0.02
N LEU A 20 -19.66 9.74 -0.78
CA LEU A 20 -20.02 11.16 -0.83
C LEU A 20 -20.84 11.54 0.40
N ALA A 21 -21.83 10.73 0.80
CA ALA A 21 -22.58 10.96 2.03
C ALA A 21 -21.68 10.87 3.27
N GLU A 22 -20.75 9.92 3.32
CA GLU A 22 -19.74 9.82 4.39
C GLU A 22 -18.88 11.09 4.45
N PHE A 23 -18.31 11.51 3.31
CA PHE A 23 -17.51 12.73 3.21
C PHE A 23 -18.28 13.98 3.64
N ALA A 24 -19.50 14.18 3.15
CA ALA A 24 -20.33 15.31 3.53
C ALA A 24 -20.68 15.30 5.03
N GLY A 25 -20.86 14.12 5.62
CA GLY A 25 -21.06 13.92 7.05
C GLY A 25 -19.84 14.32 7.88
N ASP A 26 -18.67 13.82 7.51
CA ASP A 26 -17.40 14.08 8.20
C ASP A 26 -17.04 15.57 8.09
N VAL A 27 -17.19 16.18 6.91
CA VAL A 27 -16.95 17.62 6.69
C VAL A 27 -17.89 18.48 7.52
N ARG A 28 -19.19 18.20 7.51
CA ARG A 28 -20.16 18.96 8.31
C ARG A 28 -19.80 18.89 9.79
N THR A 29 -19.54 17.69 10.31
CA THR A 29 -19.20 17.48 11.72
C THR A 29 -17.90 18.19 12.11
N GLY A 30 -16.88 18.07 11.27
CA GLY A 30 -15.56 18.64 11.54
C GLY A 30 -15.52 20.17 11.45
N LEU A 31 -16.21 20.76 10.48
CA LEU A 31 -16.23 22.21 10.28
C LEU A 31 -17.17 22.95 11.24
N THR A 32 -18.13 22.27 11.87
CA THR A 32 -18.97 22.84 12.94
C THR A 32 -18.40 22.65 14.35
N ALA A 33 -17.33 21.85 14.51
CA ALA A 33 -16.68 21.62 15.80
C ALA A 33 -15.83 22.81 16.28
N HIS A 34 -15.53 22.80 17.58
CA HIS A 34 -14.61 23.74 18.24
C HIS A 34 -13.62 22.98 19.13
N PRO A 35 -12.35 22.81 18.71
CA PRO A 35 -11.75 23.31 17.46
C PRO A 35 -12.27 22.57 16.21
N LYS A 36 -12.16 23.23 15.04
CA LYS A 36 -12.48 22.62 13.75
C LYS A 36 -11.45 21.54 13.40
N THR A 37 -11.91 20.44 12.83
CA THR A 37 -11.04 19.32 12.43
C THR A 37 -11.53 18.69 11.12
N LEU A 38 -10.65 17.95 10.44
CA LEU A 38 -11.00 17.07 9.33
C LEU A 38 -10.15 15.81 9.43
N ALA A 39 -10.70 14.66 9.01
CA ALA A 39 -9.97 13.41 8.99
C ALA A 39 -8.85 13.44 7.94
N SER A 40 -7.64 13.03 8.31
CA SER A 40 -6.47 13.02 7.42
C SER A 40 -6.62 12.08 6.22
N LYS A 41 -7.55 11.11 6.26
CA LYS A 41 -7.85 10.22 5.13
C LYS A 41 -8.22 11.00 3.85
N TYR A 42 -8.76 12.21 3.99
CA TYR A 42 -9.12 13.08 2.86
C TYR A 42 -7.93 13.83 2.24
N LEU A 43 -6.72 13.70 2.79
CA LEU A 43 -5.49 14.19 2.16
C LEU A 43 -5.02 13.28 1.02
N TYR A 44 -5.60 12.09 0.84
CA TYR A 44 -5.08 11.06 -0.06
C TYR A 44 -6.00 10.81 -1.26
N ASP A 45 -6.49 11.88 -1.89
CA ASP A 45 -6.99 11.79 -3.27
C ASP A 45 -5.81 11.58 -4.25
N ASP A 46 -6.08 11.56 -5.56
CA ASP A 46 -5.03 11.34 -6.56
C ASP A 46 -3.91 12.40 -6.47
N THR A 47 -4.27 13.66 -6.18
CA THR A 47 -3.32 14.78 -6.08
C THR A 47 -2.52 14.71 -4.78
N GLY A 48 -3.20 14.55 -3.65
CA GLY A 48 -2.59 14.50 -2.34
C GLY A 48 -1.72 13.26 -2.13
N SER A 49 -2.06 12.14 -2.77
CA SER A 49 -1.19 10.95 -2.81
C SER A 49 0.11 11.24 -3.58
N ALA A 50 0.04 11.91 -4.73
CA ALA A 50 1.23 12.30 -5.48
C ALA A 50 2.10 13.32 -4.72
N LEU A 51 1.48 14.25 -3.99
CA LEU A 51 2.19 15.16 -3.09
C LEU A 51 2.87 14.40 -1.95
N PHE A 52 2.23 13.40 -1.37
CA PHE A 52 2.85 12.58 -0.33
C PHE A 52 4.06 11.78 -0.83
N GLU A 53 4.03 11.28 -2.07
CA GLU A 53 5.21 10.68 -2.71
C GLU A 53 6.37 11.69 -2.80
N GLN A 54 6.09 12.95 -3.16
CA GLN A 54 7.11 14.00 -3.20
C GLN A 54 7.63 14.34 -1.79
N ILE A 55 6.74 14.39 -0.79
CA ILE A 55 7.13 14.59 0.62
C ILE A 55 8.12 13.52 1.06
N CYS A 56 7.92 12.26 0.66
CA CYS A 56 8.79 11.15 1.02
C CYS A 56 10.24 11.28 0.49
N GLU A 57 10.45 12.10 -0.54
CA GLU A 57 11.78 12.38 -1.11
C GLU A 57 12.47 13.60 -0.48
N LEU A 58 11.75 14.40 0.32
CA LEU A 58 12.31 15.59 0.96
C LEU A 58 13.41 15.22 1.96
N PRO A 59 14.52 15.97 2.00
CA PRO A 59 15.61 15.69 2.95
C PRO A 59 15.14 15.74 4.40
N GLU A 60 14.20 16.64 4.73
CA GLU A 60 13.60 16.80 6.06
C GLU A 60 12.72 15.61 6.46
N TYR A 61 12.05 14.95 5.50
CA TYR A 61 11.17 13.82 5.76
C TYR A 61 11.93 12.49 5.68
N TYR A 62 12.78 12.25 6.69
CA TYR A 62 13.67 11.09 6.68
C TYR A 62 12.96 9.73 6.84
N LEU A 63 11.70 9.70 7.27
CA LEU A 63 10.99 8.49 7.71
C LEU A 63 11.00 7.38 6.65
N THR A 64 10.67 7.71 5.41
CA THR A 64 10.64 6.74 4.30
C THR A 64 12.01 6.14 4.03
N ARG A 65 13.07 6.95 4.07
CA ARG A 65 14.46 6.50 3.87
C ARG A 65 14.95 5.64 5.04
N ALA A 66 14.64 6.03 6.27
CA ALA A 66 15.04 5.28 7.47
C ALA A 66 14.36 3.91 7.53
N GLU A 67 13.06 3.84 7.25
CA GLU A 67 12.33 2.57 7.19
C GLU A 67 12.88 1.67 6.09
N ARG A 68 13.10 2.22 4.88
CA ARG A 68 13.72 1.47 3.79
C ARG A 68 15.09 0.91 4.19
N ALA A 69 15.95 1.71 4.84
CA ALA A 69 17.26 1.26 5.29
C ALA A 69 17.18 0.17 6.39
N ILE A 70 16.12 0.15 7.20
CA ILE A 70 15.87 -0.94 8.15
C ILE A 70 15.46 -2.20 7.39
N LEU A 71 14.51 -2.09 6.46
CA LEU A 71 14.05 -3.22 5.63
C LEU A 71 15.20 -3.82 4.82
N GLU A 72 16.03 -3.01 4.17
CA GLU A 72 17.20 -3.49 3.41
C GLU A 72 18.18 -4.28 4.28
N ARG A 73 18.34 -3.90 5.56
CA ARG A 73 19.23 -4.60 6.50
C ARG A 73 18.60 -5.83 7.16
N ARG A 74 17.28 -5.92 7.19
CA ARG A 74 16.56 -6.93 8.00
C ARG A 74 15.68 -7.87 7.17
N ALA A 75 15.44 -7.60 5.89
CA ALA A 75 14.51 -8.36 5.08
C ALA A 75 14.87 -9.85 5.00
N ASP A 76 16.15 -10.19 4.83
CA ASP A 76 16.57 -11.60 4.80
C ASP A 76 16.37 -12.26 6.17
N ALA A 77 16.75 -11.58 7.26
CA ALA A 77 16.51 -12.10 8.61
C ALA A 77 15.02 -12.26 8.95
N ILE A 78 14.15 -11.36 8.44
CA ILE A 78 12.69 -11.50 8.56
C ILE A 78 12.22 -12.71 7.74
N ALA A 79 12.67 -12.82 6.50
CA ALA A 79 12.33 -13.94 5.62
C ALA A 79 12.78 -15.28 6.22
N GLU A 80 13.93 -15.34 6.90
CA GLU A 80 14.48 -16.51 7.58
C GLU A 80 13.59 -17.06 8.71
N GLN A 81 12.71 -16.24 9.29
CA GLN A 81 11.77 -16.67 10.32
C GLN A 81 10.46 -17.25 9.75
N LEU A 82 10.27 -17.20 8.43
CA LEU A 82 9.02 -17.54 7.76
C LEU A 82 9.20 -18.75 6.84
N ASP A 83 8.74 -19.91 7.26
CA ASP A 83 8.86 -21.15 6.49
C ASP A 83 7.59 -21.49 5.71
N GLY A 84 7.76 -22.17 4.58
CA GLY A 84 6.65 -22.62 3.73
C GLY A 84 5.97 -21.50 2.92
N THR A 85 4.77 -21.79 2.42
CA THR A 85 3.99 -20.84 1.62
C THR A 85 3.65 -19.61 2.48
N THR A 86 4.17 -18.46 2.09
CA THR A 86 3.99 -17.20 2.83
C THR A 86 3.00 -16.30 2.11
N ALA A 87 2.12 -15.67 2.90
CA ALA A 87 1.30 -14.55 2.45
C ALA A 87 1.78 -13.26 3.12
N LEU A 88 2.05 -12.23 2.32
CA LEU A 88 2.42 -10.89 2.78
C LEU A 88 1.22 -9.95 2.62
N VAL A 89 0.63 -9.53 3.73
CA VAL A 89 -0.47 -8.56 3.75
C VAL A 89 0.07 -7.18 4.12
N GLU A 90 -0.15 -6.18 3.26
CA GLU A 90 0.33 -4.83 3.47
C GLU A 90 -0.83 -3.84 3.60
N LEU A 91 -0.88 -3.15 4.74
CA LEU A 91 -1.90 -2.14 5.04
C LEU A 91 -1.38 -0.75 4.67
N GLY A 92 -2.08 -0.05 3.78
CA GLY A 92 -1.64 1.24 3.24
C GLY A 92 -0.43 1.07 2.32
N SER A 93 -0.56 0.21 1.32
CA SER A 93 0.57 -0.21 0.49
C SER A 93 1.17 0.90 -0.39
N GLY A 94 0.41 1.94 -0.72
CA GLY A 94 0.84 2.98 -1.64
C GLY A 94 1.46 2.41 -2.92
N ASN A 95 2.66 2.89 -3.27
CA ASN A 95 3.42 2.40 -4.44
C ASN A 95 4.23 1.10 -4.19
N SER A 96 4.11 0.53 -2.99
CA SER A 96 4.83 -0.64 -2.49
C SER A 96 6.36 -0.54 -2.57
N ALA A 97 6.94 0.66 -2.71
CA ALA A 97 8.38 0.83 -2.99
C ALA A 97 9.27 0.25 -1.89
N LYS A 98 8.86 0.38 -0.62
CA LYS A 98 9.55 -0.20 0.54
C LYS A 98 9.38 -1.72 0.57
N THR A 99 8.15 -2.18 0.37
CA THR A 99 7.76 -3.58 0.52
C THR A 99 8.35 -4.48 -0.56
N ARG A 100 8.76 -3.91 -1.71
CA ARG A 100 9.60 -4.58 -2.72
C ARG A 100 10.81 -5.28 -2.11
N VAL A 101 11.46 -4.68 -1.12
CA VAL A 101 12.65 -5.26 -0.45
C VAL A 101 12.30 -6.58 0.25
N LEU A 102 11.18 -6.60 0.98
CA LEU A 102 10.72 -7.79 1.69
C LEU A 102 10.16 -8.85 0.74
N ILE A 103 9.42 -8.42 -0.30
CA ILE A 103 8.95 -9.29 -1.37
C ILE A 103 10.13 -10.03 -2.02
N ASP A 104 11.22 -9.31 -2.35
CA ASP A 104 12.39 -9.91 -2.98
C ASP A 104 13.09 -10.93 -2.06
N ALA A 105 13.19 -10.65 -0.77
CA ALA A 105 13.76 -11.59 0.21
C ALA A 105 12.91 -12.87 0.35
N LEU A 106 11.58 -12.71 0.48
CA LEU A 106 10.66 -13.84 0.58
C LEU A 106 10.64 -14.70 -0.69
N LEU A 107 10.65 -14.07 -1.87
CA LEU A 107 10.71 -14.80 -3.14
C LEU A 107 12.03 -15.55 -3.31
N ARG A 108 13.17 -14.96 -2.93
CA ARG A 108 14.47 -15.67 -2.97
C ARG A 108 14.46 -16.92 -2.10
N ARG A 109 13.82 -16.87 -0.94
CA ARG A 109 13.79 -17.99 0.01
C ARG A 109 12.78 -19.07 -0.41
N ASN A 110 11.57 -18.66 -0.79
CA ASN A 110 10.43 -19.57 -0.88
C ASN A 110 10.03 -19.90 -2.33
N GLY A 111 10.60 -19.19 -3.32
CA GLY A 111 10.28 -19.35 -4.75
C GLY A 111 8.94 -18.75 -5.16
N THR A 112 7.94 -18.80 -4.28
CA THR A 112 6.62 -18.18 -4.46
C THR A 112 6.22 -17.32 -3.27
N LEU A 113 5.41 -16.29 -3.53
CA LEU A 113 4.87 -15.40 -2.49
C LEU A 113 3.47 -14.95 -2.89
N HIS A 114 2.50 -15.13 -1.99
CA HIS A 114 1.20 -14.49 -2.15
C HIS A 114 1.23 -13.08 -1.54
N TYR A 115 0.92 -12.05 -2.33
CA TYR A 115 0.96 -10.66 -1.86
C TYR A 115 -0.42 -9.99 -1.91
N VAL A 116 -0.82 -9.43 -0.77
CA VAL A 116 -2.14 -8.83 -0.57
C VAL A 116 -1.96 -7.35 -0.18
N PRO A 117 -1.82 -6.45 -1.17
CA PRO A 117 -1.78 -5.01 -0.92
C PRO A 117 -3.18 -4.47 -0.64
N ILE A 118 -3.30 -3.66 0.42
CA ILE A 118 -4.54 -3.00 0.82
C ILE A 118 -4.29 -1.49 0.83
N ASP A 119 -5.14 -0.73 0.14
CA ASP A 119 -5.06 0.72 0.08
C ASP A 119 -6.45 1.33 -0.18
N ILE A 120 -6.61 2.61 0.18
CA ILE A 120 -7.81 3.38 -0.12
C ILE A 120 -7.82 3.89 -1.57
N SER A 121 -6.66 3.96 -2.23
CA SER A 121 -6.53 4.38 -3.63
C SER A 121 -6.54 3.18 -4.59
N PRO A 122 -7.62 2.97 -5.37
CA PRO A 122 -7.67 1.91 -6.38
C PRO A 122 -6.60 2.04 -7.47
N GLN A 123 -6.26 3.29 -7.81
CA GLN A 123 -5.32 3.66 -8.87
C GLN A 123 -3.91 3.20 -8.51
N ILE A 124 -3.45 3.55 -7.30
CA ILE A 124 -2.10 3.19 -6.85
C ILE A 124 -1.98 1.66 -6.71
N LEU A 125 -3.00 1.00 -6.13
CA LEU A 125 -3.04 -0.46 -6.03
C LEU A 125 -2.88 -1.14 -7.39
N THR A 126 -3.71 -0.74 -8.36
CA THR A 126 -3.70 -1.34 -9.69
C THR A 126 -2.38 -1.12 -10.40
N ARG A 127 -1.80 0.08 -10.29
CA ARG A 127 -0.51 0.42 -10.90
C ARG A 127 0.63 -0.38 -10.26
N SER A 128 0.71 -0.38 -8.93
CA SER A 128 1.74 -1.07 -8.16
C SER A 128 1.70 -2.57 -8.40
N ALA A 129 0.51 -3.18 -8.33
CA ALA A 129 0.34 -4.60 -8.55
C ALA A 129 0.80 -5.02 -9.96
N LYS A 130 0.39 -4.29 -11.01
CA LYS A 130 0.84 -4.57 -12.39
C LYS A 130 2.36 -4.46 -12.54
N GLU A 131 2.98 -3.46 -11.91
CA GLU A 131 4.44 -3.31 -11.95
C GLU A 131 5.17 -4.45 -11.22
N LEU A 132 4.70 -4.80 -10.03
CA LEU A 132 5.27 -5.89 -9.22
C LEU A 132 5.18 -7.23 -9.95
N MET A 133 4.00 -7.56 -10.48
CA MET A 133 3.74 -8.78 -11.22
C MET A 133 4.65 -8.95 -12.43
N ARG A 134 4.87 -7.87 -13.19
CA ARG A 134 5.75 -7.88 -14.36
C ARG A 134 7.22 -8.14 -13.99
N ARG A 135 7.68 -7.63 -12.85
CA ARG A 135 9.08 -7.73 -12.43
C ARG A 135 9.38 -9.00 -11.61
N ARG A 136 8.37 -9.70 -11.09
CA ARG A 136 8.52 -10.82 -10.14
C ARG A 136 7.68 -12.02 -10.55
N PRO A 137 8.25 -12.94 -11.37
CA PRO A 137 7.52 -14.10 -11.87
C PRO A 137 6.96 -15.07 -10.81
N GLY A 138 7.50 -15.08 -9.58
CA GLY A 138 7.01 -15.91 -8.47
C GLY A 138 5.96 -15.25 -7.57
N LEU A 139 5.55 -14.02 -7.87
CA LEU A 139 4.53 -13.30 -7.10
C LEU A 139 3.12 -13.72 -7.52
N GLU A 140 2.23 -13.99 -6.56
CA GLU A 140 0.84 -14.39 -6.78
C GLU A 140 -0.15 -13.50 -6.01
#